data_AF-A0A1M3FVQ7-F1
#
_entry.id   AF-A0A1M3FVQ7-F1
#
_cell.length_a   1.000
_cell.length_b   1.000
_cell.length_c   1.000
_cell.angle_alpha   90.00
_cell.angle_beta   90.00
_cell.angle_gamma   90.00
#
_symmetry.space_group_name_H-M   'P 1'
#
loop_
_entity.id
_entity.type
_entity.pdbx_description
1 polymer ?
#
loop_
_entity_poly.entity_id
_entity_poly.type
_entity_poly.pdbx_seq_one_letter_code
_entity_poly.pdbx_strand_id
1 'polypeptide(L)'
;MSYQINDTGASLRFTSGDGFFFVMKHHIKAIRYVRDDMIKVDTGCCFDSLFIHASQVTIPDNTGANNLADILNGWTTQFLQGYPEPGPSD
;
A
#
# COMPACT_ATOMS: atom_id res chain seq x y z
N MET A 1 -0.45 -18.00 1.21
CA MET A 1 -1.05 -17.23 2.33
C MET A 1 -1.67 -15.99 1.74
N SER A 2 -2.92 -15.71 2.08
CA SER A 2 -3.56 -14.46 1.70
C SER A 2 -3.24 -13.37 2.72
N TYR A 3 -3.16 -12.13 2.29
CA TYR A 3 -2.99 -10.99 3.17
C TYR A 3 -3.85 -9.81 2.74
N GLN A 4 -4.16 -8.98 3.72
CA GLN A 4 -4.95 -7.78 3.58
C GLN A 4 -4.03 -6.57 3.72
N ILE A 5 -4.14 -5.63 2.80
CA ILE A 5 -3.46 -4.34 2.82
C ILE A 5 -4.52 -3.27 3.06
N ASN A 6 -4.43 -2.58 4.19
CA ASN A 6 -5.38 -1.54 4.56
C ASN A 6 -4.66 -0.20 4.68
N ASP A 7 -5.30 0.85 4.20
CA ASP A 7 -4.88 2.21 4.49
C ASP A 7 -5.33 2.61 5.90
N THR A 8 -4.38 3.01 6.75
CA THR A 8 -4.65 3.51 8.12
C THR A 8 -4.36 5.01 8.24
N GLY A 9 -4.38 5.73 7.13
CA GLY A 9 -4.09 7.17 7.05
C GLY A 9 -2.60 7.41 6.82
N ALA A 10 -1.79 7.36 7.88
CA ALA A 10 -0.35 7.64 7.82
C ALA A 10 0.52 6.45 7.35
N SER A 11 -0.05 5.25 7.32
CA SER A 11 0.65 4.00 7.00
C SER A 11 -0.25 3.04 6.23
N LEU A 12 0.39 2.06 5.61
CA LEU A 12 -0.24 0.87 5.06
C LEU A 12 -0.04 -0.28 6.04
N ARG A 13 -1.12 -0.93 6.44
CA ARG A 13 -1.10 -2.11 7.30
C ARG A 13 -1.21 -3.37 6.45
N PHE A 14 -0.24 -4.26 6.59
CA PHE A 14 -0.22 -5.57 5.97
C PHE A 14 -0.57 -6.61 7.04
N THR A 15 -1.67 -7.33 6.88
CA THR A 15 -2.15 -8.34 7.84
C THR A 15 -2.26 -9.69 7.16
N SER A 16 -1.75 -10.73 7.81
CA SER A 16 -1.86 -12.13 7.41
C SER A 16 -2.35 -12.97 8.59
N GLY A 17 -2.58 -14.27 8.36
CA GLY A 17 -2.97 -15.19 9.44
C GLY A 17 -1.95 -15.27 10.60
N ASP A 18 -0.68 -14.98 10.32
CA ASP A 18 0.42 -15.13 11.28
C ASP A 18 0.80 -13.81 11.99
N GLY A 19 0.17 -12.70 11.63
CA GLY A 19 0.45 -11.39 12.23
C GLY A 19 0.31 -10.23 11.26
N PHE A 20 0.83 -9.06 11.66
CA PHE A 20 0.77 -7.85 10.85
C PHE A 20 2.05 -7.03 10.96
N PHE A 21 2.29 -6.19 9.95
CA PHE A 21 3.29 -5.11 9.99
C PHE A 21 2.75 -3.85 9.31
N PHE A 22 3.44 -2.73 9.55
CA PHE A 22 3.08 -1.44 8.95
C PHE A 22 4.24 -0.86 8.15
N VAL A 23 3.90 -0.19 7.06
CA VAL A 23 4.83 0.65 6.30
C VAL A 23 4.31 2.07 6.33
N MET A 24 5.09 2.99 6.89
CA MET A 24 4.73 4.41 6.89
C MET A 24 4.76 4.95 5.46
N LYS A 25 3.71 5.68 5.05
CA LYS A 25 3.59 6.18 3.66
C LYS A 25 4.72 7.15 3.30
N HIS A 26 5.18 7.97 4.24
CA HIS A 26 6.33 8.86 4.03
C HIS A 26 7.66 8.12 3.82
N HIS A 27 7.73 6.82 4.15
CA HIS A 27 8.88 5.98 3.84
C HIS A 27 8.75 5.28 2.48
N ILE A 28 7.58 5.29 1.84
CA ILE A 28 7.40 4.66 0.53
C ILE A 28 7.97 5.59 -0.54
N LYS A 29 8.99 5.11 -1.27
CA LYS A 29 9.63 5.85 -2.36
C LYS A 29 8.95 5.59 -3.70
N ALA A 30 8.55 4.35 -3.95
CA ALA A 30 7.89 3.94 -5.17
C ALA A 30 7.10 2.65 -4.97
N ILE A 31 5.97 2.52 -5.65
CA ILE A 31 5.23 1.27 -5.81
C ILE A 31 5.09 1.01 -7.29
N ARG A 32 5.63 -0.12 -7.78
CA ARG A 32 5.62 -0.46 -9.21
C ARG A 32 5.34 -1.93 -9.45
N TYR A 33 4.69 -2.21 -10.57
CA TYR A 33 4.67 -3.55 -11.15
C TYR A 33 6.10 -4.01 -11.52
N VAL A 34 6.34 -5.32 -11.41
CA VAL A 34 7.62 -5.92 -11.83
C VAL A 34 7.43 -7.04 -12.85
N ARG A 35 7.04 -8.24 -12.41
CA ARG A 35 6.77 -9.42 -13.26
C ARG A 35 5.86 -10.38 -12.51
N ASP A 36 5.27 -11.35 -13.21
CA ASP A 36 4.56 -12.49 -12.61
C ASP A 36 3.50 -12.08 -11.57
N ASP A 37 2.67 -11.09 -11.92
CA ASP A 37 1.60 -10.57 -11.06
C ASP A 37 2.11 -10.10 -9.68
N MET A 38 3.31 -9.53 -9.66
CA MET A 38 3.95 -9.02 -8.46
C MET A 38 4.18 -7.51 -8.54
N ILE A 39 4.04 -6.85 -7.39
CA ILE A 39 4.46 -5.47 -7.18
C ILE A 39 5.69 -5.42 -6.28
N LYS A 40 6.49 -4.37 -6.49
CA LYS A 40 7.60 -3.98 -5.62
C LYS A 40 7.25 -2.66 -4.95
N VAL A 41 7.32 -2.65 -3.61
CA VAL A 41 7.21 -1.45 -2.78
C VAL A 41 8.61 -1.10 -2.30
N ASP A 42 9.22 -0.08 -2.90
CA ASP A 42 10.51 0.45 -2.45
C ASP A 42 10.27 1.31 -1.21
N THR A 43 10.91 0.94 -0.10
CA THR A 43 10.86 1.72 1.13
C THR A 43 12.22 2.37 1.37
N GLY A 44 12.23 3.66 1.70
CA GLY A 44 13.43 4.39 2.05
C GLY A 44 14.00 4.09 3.44
N CYS A 45 13.31 3.26 4.22
CA CYS A 45 13.79 2.78 5.51
C CYS A 45 14.07 1.27 5.44
N CYS A 46 13.59 0.55 6.45
CA CYS A 46 14.31 -0.49 7.13
C CYS A 46 14.15 -1.86 6.45
N PHE A 47 13.29 -1.93 5.42
CA PHE A 47 13.07 -3.12 4.60
C PHE A 47 13.72 -3.03 3.21
N ASP A 48 14.19 -1.84 2.79
CA ASP A 48 14.66 -1.47 1.44
C ASP A 48 13.61 -1.72 0.34
N SER A 49 13.07 -2.94 0.23
CA SER A 49 12.03 -3.31 -0.71
C SER A 49 11.13 -4.44 -0.18
N LEU A 50 9.84 -4.35 -0.46
CA LEU A 50 8.86 -5.42 -0.25
C LEU A 50 8.35 -5.93 -1.59
N PHE A 51 8.19 -7.26 -1.70
CA PHE A 51 7.65 -7.92 -2.89
C PHE A 51 6.34 -8.62 -2.55
N ILE A 52 5.32 -8.39 -3.37
CA ILE A 52 3.93 -8.67 -3.05
C ILE A 52 3.27 -9.26 -4.30
N HIS A 53 2.82 -10.51 -4.23
CA HIS A 53 2.00 -11.11 -5.29
C HIS A 53 0.55 -10.66 -5.15
N ALA A 54 -0.02 -10.05 -6.20
CA ALA A 54 -1.36 -9.48 -6.17
C ALA A 54 -2.45 -10.55 -6.00
N SER A 55 -2.27 -11.73 -6.61
CA SER A 55 -3.11 -12.92 -6.36
C SER A 55 -3.22 -13.36 -4.88
N GLN A 56 -2.30 -12.92 -4.01
CA GLN A 56 -2.35 -13.20 -2.58
C GLN A 56 -3.03 -12.08 -1.77
N VAL A 57 -3.31 -10.95 -2.40
CA VAL A 57 -4.00 -9.81 -1.77
C VAL A 57 -5.51 -10.01 -1.90
N THR A 58 -6.18 -10.20 -0.76
CA THR A 58 -7.64 -10.35 -0.73
C THR A 58 -8.38 -9.05 -0.44
N ILE A 59 -7.69 -8.09 0.15
CA ILE A 59 -8.16 -6.71 0.38
C ILE A 59 -6.95 -5.79 0.14
N PRO A 60 -7.05 -4.73 -0.67
CA PRO A 60 -8.21 -4.35 -1.46
C PRO A 60 -8.52 -5.38 -2.55
N ASP A 61 -9.78 -5.42 -3.00
CA ASP A 61 -10.11 -6.16 -4.22
C ASP A 61 -9.28 -5.59 -5.37
N ASN A 62 -8.62 -6.47 -6.12
CA ASN A 62 -7.71 -6.08 -7.16
C ASN A 62 -7.77 -7.06 -8.33
N THR A 63 -7.59 -6.55 -9.53
CA THR A 63 -7.63 -7.35 -10.77
C THR A 63 -6.24 -7.81 -11.23
N GLY A 64 -5.23 -7.69 -10.36
CA GLY A 64 -3.83 -8.01 -10.63
C GLY A 64 -2.89 -6.89 -10.22
N ALA A 65 -1.59 -7.13 -10.41
CA ALA A 65 -0.52 -6.29 -9.85
C ALA A 65 -0.50 -4.84 -10.33
N ASN A 66 -0.87 -4.56 -11.59
CA ASN A 66 -0.98 -3.17 -12.05
C ASN A 66 -2.08 -2.42 -11.28
N ASN A 67 -3.27 -3.01 -11.20
CA ASN A 67 -4.39 -2.41 -10.49
C ASN A 67 -4.10 -2.26 -8.99
N LEU A 68 -3.47 -3.27 -8.37
CA LEU A 68 -3.03 -3.16 -6.99
C LEU A 68 -2.01 -2.02 -6.80
N ALA A 69 -1.01 -1.91 -7.68
CA ALA A 69 -0.04 -0.82 -7.62
C ALA A 69 -0.73 0.56 -7.72
N ASP A 70 -1.69 0.71 -8.62
CA ASP A 70 -2.46 1.95 -8.78
C ASP A 70 -3.23 2.31 -7.50
N ILE A 71 -3.90 1.33 -6.88
CA ILE A 71 -4.63 1.53 -5.61
C ILE A 71 -3.68 2.01 -4.51
N LEU A 72 -2.55 1.31 -4.32
CA LEU A 72 -1.60 1.65 -3.26
C LEU A 72 -0.90 3.00 -3.52
N ASN A 73 -0.59 3.31 -4.77
CA ASN A 73 -0.07 4.63 -5.17
C ASN A 73 -1.10 5.73 -4.92
N GLY A 74 -2.39 5.47 -5.17
CA GLY A 74 -3.49 6.39 -4.85
C GLY A 74 -3.52 6.74 -3.36
N TRP A 75 -3.48 5.73 -2.48
CA TRP A 75 -3.43 5.94 -1.02
C TRP A 75 -2.21 6.71 -0.56
N THR A 76 -1.05 6.46 -1.18
CA THR A 76 0.21 7.16 -0.85
C THR A 76 0.16 8.61 -1.30
N THR A 77 -0.37 8.88 -2.50
CA THR A 77 -0.48 10.23 -3.07
C THR A 77 -1.45 11.10 -2.28
N GLN A 78 -2.63 10.55 -1.92
CA GLN A 78 -3.62 11.27 -1.09
C GLN A 78 -3.04 11.70 0.26
N PHE A 79 -2.19 10.86 0.87
CA PHE A 79 -1.50 11.23 2.11
C PHE A 79 -0.51 12.39 1.91
N LEU A 80 0.28 12.37 0.82
CA LEU A 80 1.28 13.41 0.56
C LEU A 80 0.67 14.76 0.17
N GLN A 81 -0.54 14.78 -0.36
CA GLN A 81 -1.27 16.01 -0.67
C GLN A 81 -1.82 16.72 0.58
N GLY A 82 -1.74 16.08 1.75
CA GLY A 82 -2.44 16.53 2.96
C GLY A 82 -3.93 16.20 2.89
N TYR A 83 -4.55 15.98 4.04
CA TYR A 83 -6.01 15.92 4.08
C TYR A 83 -6.53 17.31 3.65
N PRO A 84 -7.58 17.39 2.81
CA PRO A 84 -8.24 18.67 2.57
C PRO A 84 -8.59 19.27 3.93
N GLU A 85 -8.38 20.59 4.08
CA GLU A 85 -8.78 21.27 5.31
C GLU A 85 -10.21 20.85 5.64
N PRO A 86 -10.53 20.52 6.91
CA PRO A 86 -11.91 20.27 7.28
C PRO A 86 -12.70 21.48 6.81
N GLY A 87 -13.62 21.25 5.88
CA GLY A 87 -14.52 22.30 5.41
C GLY A 87 -15.20 22.94 6.63
N PRO A 88 -15.69 24.18 6.50
CA PRO A 88 -16.36 24.85 7.61
C PRO A 88 -17.40 23.90 8.21
N SER A 89 -17.23 23.58 9.48
CA SER A 89 -18.24 22.86 10.24
C SER A 89 -19.43 23.80 10.39
N ASP A 90 -20.50 23.52 9.64
CA ASP A 90 -21.81 24.16 9.81
C ASP A 90 -22.43 23.81 11.17
#